data_AF-A0A2H1JAA9-F1
#
_entry.id   AF-A0A2H1JAA9-F1
#
_cell.length_a   1.000
_cell.length_b   1.000
_cell.length_c   1.000
_cell.angle_alpha   90.00
_cell.angle_beta   90.00
_cell.angle_gamma   90.00
#
_symmetry.space_group_name_H-M   'P 1'
#
loop_
_entity.id
_entity.type
_entity.pdbx_description
1 polymer ?
#
loop_
_entity_poly.entity_id
_entity_poly.type
_entity_poly.pdbx_seq_one_letter_code
_entity_poly.pdbx_strand_id
1 'polypeptide(L)'
;MKSVRTFAVTALSAAVIAGGLSLAAATSASADPISGAVDQPSANASDAGQGQAAGAAVGIDDPEELSSEQIDNARTIIGVGKGADLSEKAQTIAVMTALQESSLQSLDGGDRDSVGAFQQRPSMNWGSAEQVEDPVFASKSFYGVNPDSPNPGLTQIDNWETIDPGQAAQDVQSSAYPDEYAKWEPLAAQLVDENQDVDDIK
;
A
#
# COMPACT_ATOMS: atom_id res chain seq x y z
N MET A 1 -48.77 13.57 10.87
CA MET A 1 -47.81 13.60 11.99
C MET A 1 -46.48 13.09 11.44
N LYS A 2 -45.51 13.99 11.24
CA LYS A 2 -44.20 13.69 10.64
C LYS A 2 -43.17 13.63 11.77
N SER A 3 -42.40 12.55 11.86
CA SER A 3 -41.26 12.44 12.77
C SER A 3 -39.98 12.33 11.95
N VAL A 4 -39.19 13.39 12.00
CA VAL A 4 -37.80 13.46 11.51
C VAL A 4 -36.90 12.95 12.64
N ARG A 5 -35.94 12.06 12.32
CA ARG A 5 -34.93 11.60 13.27
C ARG A 5 -33.57 12.17 12.85
N THR A 6 -33.04 13.05 13.69
CA THR A 6 -31.71 13.64 13.63
C THR A 6 -30.70 12.67 14.23
N PHE A 7 -29.59 12.38 13.53
CA PHE A 7 -28.43 11.70 14.10
C PHE A 7 -27.31 12.72 14.32
N ALA A 8 -26.75 12.71 15.53
CA ALA A 8 -25.70 13.60 15.99
C ALA A 8 -24.31 13.03 15.65
N VAL A 9 -23.47 13.85 15.05
CA VAL A 9 -22.03 13.58 14.83
C VAL A 9 -21.30 14.01 16.10
N THR A 10 -20.60 13.09 16.75
CA THR A 10 -19.72 13.41 17.90
C THR A 10 -18.28 13.35 17.43
N ALA A 11 -17.64 14.51 17.35
CA ALA A 11 -16.20 14.63 17.16
C ALA A 11 -15.47 14.27 18.46
N LEU A 12 -14.38 13.50 18.37
CA LEU A 12 -13.45 13.33 19.48
C LEU A 12 -12.06 13.78 19.04
N SER A 13 -11.68 14.98 19.45
CA SER A 13 -10.32 15.50 19.42
C SER A 13 -9.60 15.11 20.71
N ALA A 14 -8.35 14.67 20.63
CA ALA A 14 -7.44 14.66 21.77
C ALA A 14 -6.04 15.10 21.32
N ALA A 15 -5.70 16.35 21.67
CA ALA A 15 -4.35 16.88 21.65
C ALA A 15 -3.69 16.65 23.02
N VAL A 16 -2.41 16.30 23.05
CA VAL A 16 -1.57 16.37 24.26
C VAL A 16 -0.29 17.12 23.90
N ILE A 17 -0.09 18.28 24.55
CA ILE A 17 1.12 19.10 24.55
C ILE A 17 1.64 19.16 25.99
N ALA A 18 2.88 18.74 26.22
CA ALA A 18 3.84 19.16 27.27
C ALA A 18 5.07 18.25 27.11
N GLY A 19 6.33 18.66 27.03
CA GLY A 19 7.04 19.86 27.48
C GLY A 19 8.37 19.36 28.07
N GLY A 20 9.52 19.86 27.63
CA GLY A 20 10.81 19.42 28.17
C GLY A 20 12.04 19.85 27.36
N LEU A 21 12.44 21.11 27.53
CA LEU A 21 13.68 21.68 27.04
C LEU A 21 14.84 21.21 27.95
N SER A 22 15.89 20.61 27.40
CA SER A 22 17.18 20.43 28.08
C SER A 22 18.33 20.85 27.17
N LEU A 23 19.05 21.87 27.62
CA LEU A 23 20.19 22.51 26.99
C LEU A 23 21.49 21.86 27.52
N ALA A 24 22.35 21.32 26.66
CA ALA A 24 23.72 20.96 27.01
C ALA A 24 24.70 21.62 26.02
N ALA A 25 25.65 22.36 26.59
CA ALA A 25 26.61 23.21 25.89
C ALA A 25 27.81 22.42 25.34
N ALA A 26 28.42 23.06 24.34
CA ALA A 26 29.53 22.67 23.48
C ALA A 26 30.82 22.15 24.15
N THR A 27 31.57 21.35 23.40
CA THR A 27 33.01 21.54 23.25
C THR A 27 33.41 21.40 21.78
N SER A 28 34.13 22.40 21.29
CA SER A 28 34.68 22.50 19.94
C SER A 28 36.01 21.73 19.87
N ALA A 29 36.23 20.97 18.81
CA ALA A 29 37.57 20.54 18.40
C ALA A 29 37.73 20.72 16.89
N SER A 30 38.67 21.57 16.52
CA SER A 30 39.11 21.89 15.17
C SER A 30 40.21 20.94 14.70
N ALA A 31 40.17 20.51 13.43
CA ALA A 31 41.35 20.14 12.65
C ALA A 31 41.05 20.26 11.14
N ASP A 32 42.02 20.84 10.42
CA ASP A 32 42.00 21.39 9.06
C ASP A 32 41.83 20.38 7.89
N PRO A 33 41.52 20.85 6.66
CA PRO A 33 41.36 20.00 5.49
C PRO A 33 42.70 19.67 4.83
N ILE A 34 42.88 18.42 4.40
CA ILE A 34 43.93 18.07 3.44
C ILE A 34 43.30 17.65 2.11
N SER A 35 43.64 18.39 1.07
CA SER A 35 43.31 18.11 -0.33
C SER A 35 44.35 17.13 -0.89
N GLY A 36 43.92 16.10 -1.60
CA GLY A 36 44.82 15.17 -2.29
C GLY A 36 44.04 14.16 -3.12
N ALA A 37 43.95 14.41 -4.42
CA ALA A 37 43.38 13.51 -5.42
C ALA A 37 44.33 12.34 -5.69
N VAL A 38 43.79 11.11 -5.82
CA VAL A 38 44.35 10.03 -6.65
C VAL A 38 43.22 9.13 -7.16
N ASP A 39 43.46 8.64 -8.38
CA ASP A 39 42.59 7.96 -9.33
C ASP A 39 42.14 6.53 -8.93
N GLN A 40 41.11 6.04 -9.61
CA GLN A 40 40.37 4.77 -9.44
C GLN A 40 41.21 3.47 -9.62
N PRO A 41 40.77 2.27 -9.13
CA PRO A 41 39.76 1.45 -9.85
C PRO A 41 38.82 0.56 -9.01
N SER A 42 37.75 0.13 -9.69
CA SER A 42 36.70 -0.82 -9.30
C SER A 42 37.15 -2.08 -8.57
N ALA A 43 36.36 -2.48 -7.56
CA ALA A 43 36.17 -3.87 -7.18
C ALA A 43 34.73 -4.09 -6.72
N ASN A 44 34.00 -4.91 -7.50
CA ASN A 44 32.77 -5.57 -7.09
C ASN A 44 33.05 -6.41 -5.83
N ALA A 45 32.26 -6.19 -4.79
CA ALA A 45 32.03 -7.16 -3.73
C ALA A 45 30.62 -6.94 -3.19
N SER A 46 29.65 -7.65 -3.76
CA SER A 46 28.32 -7.84 -3.19
C SER A 46 28.47 -8.70 -1.94
N ASP A 47 28.46 -8.05 -0.77
CA ASP A 47 28.33 -8.69 0.52
C ASP A 47 26.83 -8.79 0.87
N ALA A 48 26.41 -10.00 1.18
CA ALA A 48 25.05 -10.33 1.51
C ALA A 48 24.81 -10.12 3.00
N GLY A 49 23.85 -9.27 3.32
CA GLY A 49 23.14 -9.30 4.59
C GLY A 49 23.10 -7.97 5.32
N GLN A 50 21.93 -7.34 5.30
CA GLN A 50 21.25 -6.80 6.49
C GLN A 50 19.87 -6.25 6.12
N GLY A 51 18.89 -6.52 7.00
CA GLY A 51 17.46 -6.46 6.74
C GLY A 51 16.93 -5.16 6.15
N GLN A 52 16.01 -5.31 5.21
CA GLN A 52 15.22 -4.23 4.63
C GLN A 52 13.81 -4.31 5.21
N ALA A 53 13.46 -3.23 5.92
CA ALA A 53 12.09 -2.87 6.21
C ALA A 53 11.30 -2.68 4.90
N ALA A 54 9.98 -2.94 4.96
CA ALA A 54 8.93 -2.67 3.97
C ALA A 54 9.44 -2.19 2.61
N GLY A 55 9.44 -3.09 1.62
CA GLY A 55 9.99 -2.88 0.29
C GLY A 55 9.33 -1.73 -0.45
N ALA A 56 9.92 -0.54 -0.36
CA ALA A 56 9.87 0.39 -1.48
C ALA A 56 10.71 -0.23 -2.60
N ALA A 57 10.07 -0.86 -3.58
CA ALA A 57 10.71 -1.13 -4.86
C ALA A 57 11.04 0.22 -5.53
N VAL A 58 12.21 0.76 -5.20
CA VAL A 58 12.81 1.87 -5.94
C VAL A 58 13.21 1.29 -7.29
N GLY A 59 12.37 1.47 -8.32
CA GLY A 59 12.79 1.20 -9.70
C GLY A 59 11.72 0.70 -10.66
N ILE A 60 10.60 0.12 -10.20
CA ILE A 60 9.60 -0.45 -11.12
C ILE A 60 8.75 0.68 -11.69
N ASP A 61 9.09 1.15 -12.89
CA ASP A 61 8.29 2.07 -13.68
C ASP A 61 7.76 1.45 -15.00
N ASP A 62 8.14 0.19 -15.29
CA ASP A 62 7.75 -0.57 -16.47
C ASP A 62 7.19 -1.96 -16.08
N PRO A 63 6.02 -2.39 -16.62
CA PRO A 63 5.51 -3.74 -16.42
C PRO A 63 6.49 -4.86 -16.79
N GLU A 64 7.41 -4.64 -17.73
CA GLU A 64 8.42 -5.64 -18.14
C GLU A 64 9.40 -6.01 -17.02
N GLU A 65 9.50 -5.17 -15.98
CA GLU A 65 10.32 -5.45 -14.80
C GLU A 65 9.63 -6.35 -13.77
N LEU A 66 8.33 -6.62 -13.94
CA LEU A 66 7.57 -7.52 -13.07
C LEU A 66 7.77 -8.98 -13.46
N SER A 67 7.94 -9.82 -12.45
CA SER A 67 7.92 -11.28 -12.63
C SER A 67 6.55 -11.77 -13.07
N SER A 68 6.50 -12.95 -13.69
CA SER A 68 5.23 -13.59 -14.07
C SER A 68 4.28 -13.77 -12.88
N GLU A 69 4.82 -14.05 -11.68
CA GLU A 69 4.02 -14.20 -10.46
C GLU A 69 3.38 -12.87 -10.03
N GLN A 70 4.10 -11.75 -10.13
CA GLN A 70 3.54 -10.43 -9.85
C GLN A 70 2.44 -10.06 -10.86
N ILE A 71 2.62 -10.42 -12.14
CA ILE A 71 1.57 -10.25 -13.16
C ILE A 71 0.36 -11.14 -12.87
N ASP A 72 0.55 -12.40 -12.46
CA ASP A 72 -0.55 -13.30 -12.09
C ASP A 72 -1.34 -12.79 -10.87
N ASN A 73 -0.65 -12.19 -9.89
CA ASN A 73 -1.30 -11.53 -8.76
C ASN A 73 -2.10 -10.29 -9.21
N ALA A 74 -1.55 -9.45 -10.10
CA ALA A 74 -2.29 -8.32 -10.68
C ALA A 74 -3.53 -8.80 -11.44
N ARG A 75 -3.40 -9.85 -12.26
CA ARG A 75 -4.51 -10.47 -12.99
C ARG A 75 -5.58 -11.01 -12.04
N THR A 76 -5.19 -11.57 -10.89
CA THR A 76 -6.13 -12.01 -9.85
C THR A 76 -6.90 -10.82 -9.26
N ILE A 77 -6.22 -9.73 -8.90
CA ILE A 77 -6.85 -8.50 -8.38
C ILE A 77 -7.85 -7.92 -9.39
N ILE A 78 -7.47 -7.90 -10.68
CA ILE A 78 -8.31 -7.43 -11.80
C ILE A 78 -9.52 -8.36 -11.98
N GLY A 79 -9.30 -9.67 -12.03
CA GLY A 79 -10.35 -10.67 -12.18
C GLY A 79 -11.39 -10.59 -11.06
N VAL A 80 -10.98 -10.37 -9.81
CA VAL A 80 -11.90 -10.14 -8.69
C VAL A 80 -12.70 -8.85 -8.86
N GLY A 81 -12.05 -7.76 -9.29
CA GLY A 81 -12.74 -6.50 -9.60
C GLY A 81 -13.81 -6.68 -10.68
N LYS A 82 -13.50 -7.40 -11.76
CA LYS A 82 -14.46 -7.78 -12.80
C LYS A 82 -15.58 -8.66 -12.25
N GLY A 83 -15.26 -9.62 -11.39
CA GLY A 83 -16.23 -10.51 -10.76
C GLY A 83 -17.27 -9.78 -9.90
N ALA A 84 -16.87 -8.65 -9.33
CA ALA A 84 -17.70 -7.75 -8.54
C ALA A 84 -18.34 -6.60 -9.36
N ASP A 85 -18.26 -6.63 -10.69
CA ASP A 85 -18.77 -5.58 -11.60
C ASP A 85 -18.18 -4.17 -11.32
N LEU A 86 -16.93 -4.12 -10.84
CA LEU A 86 -16.25 -2.87 -10.51
C LEU A 86 -15.49 -2.30 -11.72
N SER A 87 -15.52 -0.98 -11.83
CA SER A 87 -14.87 -0.23 -12.93
C SER A 87 -13.36 -0.45 -12.99
N GLU A 88 -12.76 -0.22 -14.15
CA GLU A 88 -11.31 -0.19 -14.32
C GLU A 88 -10.64 0.78 -13.34
N LYS A 89 -11.28 1.92 -13.00
CA LYS A 89 -10.77 2.83 -11.96
C LYS A 89 -10.62 2.12 -10.60
N ALA A 90 -11.59 1.31 -10.19
CA ALA A 90 -11.49 0.53 -8.96
C ALA A 90 -10.34 -0.48 -9.04
N GLN A 91 -10.21 -1.16 -10.19
CA GLN A 91 -9.14 -2.13 -10.45
C GLN A 91 -7.76 -1.45 -10.38
N THR A 92 -7.61 -0.26 -10.97
CA THR A 92 -6.39 0.55 -10.90
C THR A 92 -6.07 0.92 -9.46
N ILE A 93 -7.04 1.36 -8.66
CA ILE A 93 -6.82 1.69 -7.24
C ILE A 93 -6.31 0.46 -6.47
N ALA A 94 -6.87 -0.73 -6.71
CA ALA A 94 -6.44 -1.95 -6.05
C ALA A 94 -5.03 -2.40 -6.48
N VAL A 95 -4.74 -2.43 -7.79
CA VAL A 95 -3.40 -2.78 -8.32
C VAL A 95 -2.34 -1.78 -7.85
N MET A 96 -2.65 -0.48 -7.87
CA MET A 96 -1.81 0.61 -7.35
C MET A 96 -1.51 0.40 -5.86
N THR A 97 -2.50 -0.02 -5.08
CA THR A 97 -2.32 -0.31 -3.65
C THR A 97 -1.38 -1.50 -3.47
N ALA A 98 -1.62 -2.62 -4.14
CA ALA A 98 -0.79 -3.80 -4.03
C ALA A 98 0.66 -3.57 -4.52
N LEU A 99 0.86 -2.70 -5.52
CA LEU A 99 2.19 -2.24 -5.94
C LEU A 99 2.92 -1.51 -4.80
N GLN A 100 2.24 -0.60 -4.10
CA GLN A 100 2.82 0.12 -2.97
C GLN A 100 3.08 -0.79 -1.76
N GLU A 101 2.17 -1.73 -1.46
CA GLU A 101 2.24 -2.54 -0.25
C GLU A 101 3.25 -3.68 -0.37
N SER A 102 3.33 -4.35 -1.53
CA SER A 102 4.20 -5.52 -1.71
C SER A 102 4.89 -5.62 -3.06
N SER A 103 4.74 -4.60 -3.91
CA SER A 103 5.12 -4.70 -5.33
C SER A 103 4.42 -5.87 -6.01
N LEU A 104 3.13 -6.09 -5.73
CA LEU A 104 2.30 -7.21 -6.25
C LEU A 104 2.74 -8.62 -5.83
N GLN A 105 3.61 -8.76 -4.84
CA GLN A 105 3.97 -10.08 -4.30
C GLN A 105 2.94 -10.54 -3.25
N SER A 106 2.65 -11.83 -3.20
CA SER A 106 1.94 -12.41 -2.05
C SER A 106 2.96 -12.79 -0.98
N LEU A 107 3.15 -11.90 0.00
CA LEU A 107 4.16 -12.08 1.05
C LEU A 107 3.58 -12.84 2.26
N ASP A 108 4.35 -13.77 2.82
CA ASP A 108 3.99 -14.51 4.04
C ASP A 108 4.17 -13.69 5.35
N GLY A 109 4.66 -12.45 5.22
CA GLY A 109 4.88 -11.53 6.33
C GLY A 109 5.32 -10.13 5.87
N GLY A 110 5.42 -9.22 6.84
CA GLY A 110 5.73 -7.81 6.63
C GLY A 110 5.88 -7.05 7.95
N ASP A 111 5.46 -5.77 7.99
CA ASP A 111 5.42 -5.04 9.27
C ASP A 111 4.40 -5.67 10.22
N ARG A 112 4.84 -5.99 11.45
CA ARG A 112 4.03 -6.65 12.48
C ARG A 112 3.48 -8.00 12.03
N ASP A 113 2.19 -8.05 11.71
CA ASP A 113 1.44 -9.24 11.27
C ASP A 113 0.77 -9.00 9.91
N SER A 114 1.26 -8.03 9.12
CA SER A 114 0.82 -7.83 7.73
C SER A 114 1.19 -9.02 6.86
N VAL A 115 0.26 -9.43 5.99
CA VAL A 115 0.40 -10.57 5.07
C VAL A 115 -0.27 -10.24 3.72
N GLY A 116 0.18 -10.91 2.67
CA GLY A 116 -0.42 -10.87 1.34
C GLY A 116 -0.14 -9.60 0.55
N ALA A 117 -0.77 -9.49 -0.62
CA ALA A 117 -0.52 -8.43 -1.60
C ALA A 117 -0.87 -7.02 -1.09
N PHE A 118 -1.82 -6.91 -0.18
CA PHE A 118 -2.28 -5.62 0.39
C PHE A 118 -1.69 -5.34 1.78
N GLN A 119 -0.80 -6.21 2.28
CA GLN A 119 -0.22 -6.13 3.62
C GLN A 119 -1.27 -5.94 4.72
N GLN A 120 -2.41 -6.64 4.57
CA GLN A 120 -3.53 -6.59 5.49
C GLN A 120 -3.18 -7.31 6.80
N ARG A 121 -3.67 -6.77 7.93
CA ARG A 121 -3.29 -7.24 9.27
C ARG A 121 -4.43 -8.00 9.96
N PRO A 122 -4.23 -9.27 10.35
CA PRO A 122 -5.20 -10.01 11.15
C PRO A 122 -5.56 -9.34 12.48
N SER A 123 -4.58 -8.74 13.16
CA SER A 123 -4.82 -7.96 14.39
C SER A 123 -5.62 -6.68 14.19
N MET A 124 -5.79 -6.22 12.95
CA MET A 124 -6.68 -5.13 12.58
C MET A 124 -7.99 -5.64 11.95
N ASN A 125 -8.30 -6.93 12.12
CA ASN A 125 -9.59 -7.51 11.76
C ASN A 125 -9.84 -7.61 10.24
N TRP A 126 -8.80 -7.63 9.39
CA TRP A 126 -8.95 -7.83 7.95
C TRP A 126 -9.32 -9.29 7.57
N GLY A 127 -8.98 -10.26 8.42
CA GLY A 127 -9.16 -11.70 8.24
C GLY A 127 -8.15 -12.48 9.09
N SER A 128 -8.17 -13.81 9.07
CA SER A 128 -7.06 -14.63 9.58
C SER A 128 -5.83 -14.51 8.68
N ALA A 129 -4.64 -14.91 9.15
CA ALA A 129 -3.42 -14.89 8.33
C ALA A 129 -3.58 -15.69 7.03
N GLU A 130 -4.15 -16.90 7.11
CA GLU A 130 -4.43 -17.75 5.94
C GLU A 130 -5.45 -17.10 4.99
N GLN A 131 -6.42 -16.36 5.51
CA GLN A 131 -7.39 -15.64 4.68
C GLN A 131 -6.76 -14.45 3.97
N VAL A 132 -5.97 -13.62 4.64
CA VAL A 132 -5.37 -12.43 3.99
C VAL A 132 -4.17 -12.77 3.09
N GLU A 133 -3.61 -13.97 3.20
CA GLU A 133 -2.61 -14.51 2.26
C GLU A 133 -3.23 -14.94 0.93
N ASP A 134 -4.51 -15.36 0.94
CA ASP A 134 -5.25 -15.69 -0.29
C ASP A 134 -5.54 -14.39 -1.09
N PRO A 135 -4.97 -14.24 -2.30
CA PRO A 135 -5.13 -13.02 -3.09
C PRO A 135 -6.59 -12.76 -3.48
N VAL A 136 -7.45 -13.78 -3.59
CA VAL A 136 -8.88 -13.60 -3.86
C VAL A 136 -9.59 -13.01 -2.66
N PHE A 137 -9.37 -13.58 -1.47
CA PHE A 137 -9.95 -13.08 -0.22
C PHE A 137 -9.46 -11.65 0.05
N ALA A 138 -8.15 -11.40 -0.02
CA ALA A 138 -7.56 -10.09 0.24
C ALA A 138 -8.08 -9.02 -0.73
N SER A 139 -8.23 -9.36 -2.02
CA SER A 139 -8.79 -8.46 -3.03
C SER A 139 -10.27 -8.16 -2.77
N LYS A 140 -11.09 -9.17 -2.48
CA LYS A 140 -12.52 -8.95 -2.15
C LYS A 140 -12.66 -8.07 -0.90
N SER A 141 -11.80 -8.26 0.08
CA SER A 141 -11.75 -7.43 1.29
C SER A 141 -11.38 -5.99 0.94
N PHE A 142 -10.31 -5.78 0.16
CA PHE A 142 -9.90 -4.45 -0.28
C PHE A 142 -11.00 -3.73 -1.05
N TYR A 143 -11.71 -4.41 -1.96
CA TYR A 143 -12.83 -3.81 -2.69
C TYR A 143 -14.06 -3.53 -1.81
N GLY A 144 -14.17 -4.16 -0.63
CA GLY A 144 -15.33 -4.03 0.25
C GLY A 144 -16.51 -4.91 -0.17
N VAL A 145 -16.24 -6.00 -0.90
CA VAL A 145 -17.25 -6.97 -1.37
C VAL A 145 -17.16 -8.32 -0.66
N ASN A 146 -16.21 -8.47 0.26
CA ASN A 146 -16.09 -9.66 1.11
C ASN A 146 -16.98 -9.54 2.35
N PRO A 147 -18.04 -10.36 2.50
CA PRO A 147 -18.90 -10.31 3.69
C PRO A 147 -18.20 -10.81 4.96
N ASP A 148 -17.09 -11.55 4.82
CA ASP A 148 -16.33 -12.08 5.94
C ASP A 148 -15.25 -11.09 6.44
N SER A 149 -15.03 -9.98 5.72
CA SER A 149 -14.12 -8.92 6.15
C SER A 149 -14.91 -7.76 6.75
N PRO A 150 -14.76 -7.47 8.06
CA PRO A 150 -15.49 -6.42 8.75
C PRO A 150 -14.92 -5.00 8.54
N ASN A 151 -13.75 -4.88 7.93
CA ASN A 151 -13.16 -3.57 7.63
C ASN A 151 -13.80 -2.96 6.38
N PRO A 152 -13.95 -1.62 6.34
CA PRO A 152 -14.43 -0.95 5.15
C PRO A 152 -13.42 -1.10 4.01
N GLY A 153 -13.88 -1.61 2.86
CA GLY A 153 -13.12 -1.60 1.62
C GLY A 153 -13.52 -0.44 0.71
N LEU A 154 -12.92 -0.37 -0.48
CA LEU A 154 -13.02 0.74 -1.43
C LEU A 154 -14.47 1.18 -1.69
N THR A 155 -15.37 0.23 -1.97
CA THR A 155 -16.78 0.56 -2.30
C THR A 155 -17.57 1.13 -1.13
N GLN A 156 -17.03 1.05 0.08
CA GLN A 156 -17.61 1.55 1.33
C GLN A 156 -16.96 2.86 1.79
N ILE A 157 -15.97 3.37 1.05
CA ILE A 157 -15.42 4.71 1.22
C ILE A 157 -16.32 5.71 0.51
N ASP A 158 -16.75 6.76 1.22
CA ASP A 158 -17.54 7.81 0.61
C ASP A 158 -16.79 8.44 -0.57
N ASN A 159 -17.51 8.76 -1.64
CA ASN A 159 -17.00 9.51 -2.80
C ASN A 159 -15.71 8.97 -3.46
N TRP A 160 -15.33 7.70 -3.22
CA TRP A 160 -14.12 7.07 -3.77
C TRP A 160 -14.02 7.19 -5.30
N GLU A 161 -15.16 7.16 -6.00
CA GLU A 161 -15.23 7.28 -7.46
C GLU A 161 -14.78 8.66 -7.97
N THR A 162 -14.87 9.70 -7.13
CA THR A 162 -14.68 11.10 -7.54
C THR A 162 -13.39 11.74 -7.02
N ILE A 163 -12.74 11.10 -6.04
CA ILE A 163 -11.45 11.54 -5.51
C ILE A 163 -10.28 10.92 -6.28
N ASP A 164 -9.10 11.44 -6.01
CA ASP A 164 -7.85 10.94 -6.57
C ASP A 164 -7.61 9.48 -6.16
N PRO A 165 -7.14 8.60 -7.07
CA PRO A 165 -6.90 7.19 -6.78
C PRO A 165 -6.00 6.95 -5.56
N GLY A 166 -4.94 7.73 -5.41
CA GLY A 166 -4.05 7.70 -4.24
C GLY A 166 -4.78 7.97 -2.93
N GLN A 167 -5.68 8.96 -2.91
CA GLN A 167 -6.49 9.28 -1.74
C GLN A 167 -7.47 8.15 -1.42
N ALA A 168 -8.13 7.56 -2.44
CA ALA A 168 -9.02 6.42 -2.23
C ALA A 168 -8.28 5.21 -1.63
N ALA A 169 -7.09 4.89 -2.13
CA ALA A 169 -6.24 3.83 -1.56
C ALA A 169 -5.86 4.13 -0.11
N GLN A 170 -5.45 5.36 0.18
CA GLN A 170 -5.12 5.81 1.53
C GLN A 170 -6.34 5.74 2.46
N ASP A 171 -7.55 6.05 2.00
CA ASP A 171 -8.76 5.98 2.82
C ASP A 171 -9.14 4.54 3.19
N VAL A 172 -8.80 3.56 2.35
CA VAL A 172 -8.95 2.12 2.65
C VAL A 172 -7.86 1.63 3.61
N GLN A 173 -6.60 1.90 3.30
CA GLN A 173 -5.45 1.34 4.04
C GLN A 173 -5.14 2.10 5.34
N SER A 174 -5.51 3.38 5.42
CA SER A 174 -5.21 4.28 6.53
C SER A 174 -3.71 4.26 6.94
N SER A 175 -2.82 4.31 5.95
CA SER A 175 -1.37 4.28 6.17
C SER A 175 -0.84 5.57 6.83
N ALA A 176 0.42 5.55 7.29
CA ALA A 176 1.10 6.74 7.80
C ALA A 176 1.65 7.67 6.70
N TYR A 177 1.53 7.28 5.42
CA TYR A 177 2.17 7.93 4.28
C TYR A 177 1.17 8.13 3.12
N PRO A 178 0.28 9.14 3.21
CA PRO A 178 -0.83 9.32 2.27
C PRO A 178 -0.40 9.54 0.81
N ASP A 179 0.78 10.12 0.61
CA ASP A 179 1.26 10.50 -0.73
C ASP A 179 2.00 9.37 -1.47
N GLU A 180 2.18 8.20 -0.86
CA GLU A 180 3.01 7.13 -1.42
C GLU A 180 2.28 6.27 -2.46
N TYR A 181 0.94 6.28 -2.49
CA TYR A 181 0.18 5.48 -3.47
C TYR A 181 0.19 6.08 -4.87
N ALA A 182 0.04 7.40 -4.98
CA ALA A 182 -0.20 8.09 -6.26
C ALA A 182 0.91 7.87 -7.31
N LYS A 183 2.15 7.63 -6.86
CA LYS A 183 3.28 7.37 -7.76
C LYS A 183 3.12 6.08 -8.59
N TRP A 184 2.29 5.14 -8.13
CA TRP A 184 2.05 3.86 -8.80
C TRP A 184 0.89 3.89 -9.78
N GLU A 185 0.09 4.96 -9.80
CA GLU A 185 -1.12 5.05 -10.63
C GLU A 185 -0.83 4.82 -12.12
N PRO A 186 0.22 5.40 -12.75
CA PRO A 186 0.49 5.17 -14.17
C PRO A 186 0.76 3.69 -14.50
N LEU A 187 1.60 3.03 -13.70
CA LEU A 187 1.92 1.61 -13.87
C LEU A 187 0.69 0.73 -13.63
N ALA A 188 -0.09 1.02 -12.59
CA ALA A 188 -1.31 0.30 -12.28
C ALA A 188 -2.35 0.42 -13.40
N ALA A 189 -2.52 1.61 -13.98
CA ALA A 189 -3.43 1.83 -15.09
C ALA A 189 -3.02 1.03 -16.34
N GLN A 190 -1.71 1.00 -16.65
CA GLN A 190 -1.18 0.20 -17.75
C GLN A 190 -1.42 -1.30 -17.53
N LEU A 191 -1.11 -1.82 -16.34
CA LEU A 191 -1.35 -3.22 -16.01
C LEU A 191 -2.83 -3.61 -16.14
N VAL A 192 -3.74 -2.72 -15.71
CA VAL A 192 -5.18 -2.94 -15.85
C VAL A 192 -5.59 -2.99 -17.31
N ASP A 193 -5.17 -2.03 -18.14
CA ASP A 193 -5.48 -1.97 -19.57
C ASP A 193 -4.99 -3.23 -20.31
N GLU A 194 -3.74 -3.65 -20.06
CA GLU A 194 -3.10 -4.78 -20.73
C GLU A 194 -3.65 -6.16 -20.31
N ASN A 195 -4.34 -6.24 -19.16
CA ASN A 195 -4.81 -7.50 -18.58
C ASN A 195 -6.34 -7.61 -18.50
N GLN A 196 -7.09 -6.78 -19.24
CA GLN A 196 -8.56 -6.90 -19.33
C GLN A 196 -9.04 -8.21 -19.97
N ASP A 197 -8.16 -9.01 -20.57
CA ASP A 197 -8.44 -10.33 -21.11
C ASP A 197 -8.72 -11.39 -20.02
N VAL A 198 -8.35 -11.13 -18.75
CA VAL A 198 -8.56 -12.09 -17.65
C VAL A 198 -10.05 -12.39 -17.41
N ASP A 199 -10.37 -13.63 -17.09
CA ASP A 199 -11.72 -14.03 -16.69
C ASP A 199 -12.13 -13.38 -15.35
N ASP A 200 -13.44 -13.24 -15.13
CA ASP A 200 -13.94 -12.72 -13.87
C ASP A 200 -13.89 -13.77 -12.74
N ILE A 201 -13.50 -13.33 -11.53
CA ILE A 201 -13.35 -14.20 -10.35
C ILE A 201 -14.44 -13.83 -9.35
N LYS A 202 -15.39 -14.74 -9.14
CA LYS A 202 -16.55 -14.55 -8.25
C LYS A 202 -16.25 -14.82 -6.79
#